data_AF-A0A2V9CCU1-F1
#
_entry.id   AF-A0A2V9CCU1-F1
#
_cell.length_a   1.000
_cell.length_b   1.000
_cell.length_c   1.000
_cell.angle_alpha   90.00
_cell.angle_beta   90.00
_cell.angle_gamma   90.00
#
_symmetry.space_group_name_H-M   'P 1'
#
loop_
_entity.id
_entity.type
_entity.pdbx_description
1 polymer ?
#
loop_
_entity_poly.entity_id
_entity_poly.type
_entity_poly.pdbx_seq_one_letter_code
_entity_poly.pdbx_strand_id
1 'polypeptide(L)' 'MLGAATLAGVLLMNLLRPAVGYALPISAGVTVYVAASDLMPEVNREPGVRMALVVFLGAAVMFALHRMFRL' A
#
# COMPACT_ATOMS: atom_id res chain seq x y z
N MET A 1 14.43 -7.00 10.01
CA MET A 1 14.59 -5.55 9.68
C MET A 1 13.25 -4.82 9.58
N LEU A 2 12.18 -5.41 9.02
CA LEU A 2 10.86 -4.74 8.86
C LEU A 2 10.33 -4.09 10.14
N GLY A 3 10.29 -4.81 11.27
CA GLY A 3 9.81 -4.24 12.54
C GLY A 3 10.61 -3.03 13.00
N ALA A 4 11.93 -3.03 12.83
CA ALA A 4 12.78 -1.87 13.14
C ALA A 4 12.48 -0.69 12.22
N ALA A 5 12.24 -0.94 10.92
CA ALA A 5 11.84 0.09 9.96
C ALA A 5 10.46 0.70 10.29
N THR A 6 9.49 -0.11 10.73
CA THR A 6 8.18 0.39 11.18
C THR A 6 8.32 1.27 12.42
N LEU A 7 9.08 0.82 13.43
CA LEU A 7 9.33 1.61 14.64
C LEU A 7 10.05 2.92 14.32
N ALA A 8 11.06 2.89 13.45
CA ALA A 8 11.75 4.08 12.97
C ALA A 8 10.80 5.02 12.24
N GLY A 9 9.92 4.51 11.37
CA GLY A 9 8.90 5.30 10.68
C GLY A 9 7.94 6.00 11.63
N VAL A 10 7.45 5.29 12.66
CA VAL A 10 6.58 5.87 13.71
C VAL A 10 7.33 6.97 14.48
N LEU A 11 8.57 6.72 14.87
CA LEU A 11 9.39 7.70 15.59
C LEU A 11 9.65 8.95 14.74
N LEU A 12 9.93 8.76 13.44
CA LEU A 12 10.19 9.83 12.49
C LEU A 12 8.92 10.67 12.24
N MET A 13 7.76 10.04 12.09
CA MET A 13 6.48 10.76 11.97
C MET A 13 6.15 11.57 13.22
N ASN A 14 6.52 11.07 14.40
CA ASN A 14 6.34 11.80 15.66
C ASN A 14 7.30 13.00 15.81
N LEU A 15 8.53 12.88 15.30
CA LEU A 15 9.54 13.94 15.37
C LEU A 15 9.30 15.02 14.29
N LEU A 16 8.88 14.61 13.10
CA LEU A 16 8.68 15.48 11.93
C LEU A 16 7.19 15.77 11.67
N ARG A 17 6.41 16.07 12.73
CA ARG A 17 4.95 16.31 12.61
C ARG A 17 4.56 17.30 11.51
N PRO A 18 5.25 18.43 11.30
CA PRO A 18 4.90 19.36 10.22
C PRO A 18 5.09 18.75 8.82
N ALA A 19 6.01 17.79 8.67
CA ALA A 19 6.31 17.14 7.40
C ALA A 19 5.36 15.96 7.07
N VAL A 20 4.47 15.57 7.99
CA VAL A 20 3.52 14.46 7.78
C VAL A 20 2.66 14.68 6.54
N GLY A 21 2.30 15.94 6.24
CA GLY A 21 1.54 16.30 5.04
C GLY A 21 2.25 15.94 3.72
N TYR A 22 3.58 15.86 3.71
CA TYR A 22 4.37 15.39 2.58
C TYR A 22 4.74 13.91 2.69
N ALA A 23 4.91 13.40 3.92
CA ALA A 23 5.28 12.01 4.16
C ALA A 23 4.17 11.03 3.73
N LEU A 24 2.90 11.38 3.97
CA LEU A 24 1.74 10.57 3.56
C LEU A 24 1.68 10.33 2.04
N PRO A 25 1.69 11.37 1.17
CA PRO A 25 1.66 11.14 -0.27
C PRO A 25 2.92 10.43 -0.78
N ILE A 26 4.09 10.66 -0.17
CA ILE A 26 5.30 9.90 -0.51
C ILE A 26 5.12 8.41 -0.18
N SER A 27 4.64 8.08 1.01
CA SER A 27 4.40 6.69 1.42
C SER A 27 3.35 6.00 0.55
N ALA A 28 2.28 6.73 0.18
CA ALA A 28 1.28 6.24 -0.76
C ALA A 28 1.91 5.97 -2.13
N GLY A 29 2.73 6.89 -2.63
CA GLY A 29 3.46 6.75 -3.88
C GLY A 29 4.39 5.53 -3.90
N VAL A 30 5.18 5.32 -2.84
CA VAL A 30 6.05 4.13 -2.71
C VAL A 30 5.24 2.85 -2.73
N THR A 31 4.10 2.81 -2.03
CA THR A 31 3.22 1.64 -2.00
C THR A 31 2.66 1.33 -3.38
N VAL A 32 2.22 2.35 -4.13
CA VAL A 32 1.73 2.20 -5.50
C VAL A 32 2.87 1.79 -6.45
N TYR A 33 4.06 2.37 -6.30
CA TYR A 33 5.23 2.03 -7.09
C TYR A 33 5.60 0.55 -6.96
N VAL A 34 5.75 0.05 -5.73
CA VAL A 34 6.08 -1.36 -5.46
C VAL A 34 4.98 -2.29 -5.98
N ALA A 35 3.71 -1.92 -5.78
CA ALA A 35 2.61 -2.71 -6.31
C ALA A 35 2.63 -2.77 -7.85
N ALA A 36 2.96 -1.66 -8.52
CA ALA A 36 3.01 -1.60 -9.98
C ALA A 36 4.28 -2.27 -10.55
N SER A 37 5.43 -2.15 -9.90
CA SER A 37 6.72 -2.67 -10.41
C SER A 37 6.92 -4.15 -10.12
N ASP A 38 6.45 -4.63 -8.97
CA ASP A 38 6.77 -5.97 -8.50
C ASP A 38 5.53 -6.88 -8.60
N LEU A 39 4.39 -6.42 -8.08
CA LEU A 39 3.18 -7.27 -8.01
C LEU A 39 2.47 -7.41 -9.36
N MET A 40 2.34 -6.34 -10.15
CA MET A 40 1.64 -6.42 -11.44
C MET A 40 2.36 -7.31 -12.46
N PRO A 41 3.71 -7.27 -12.60
CA PRO A 41 4.41 -8.21 -13.46
C PRO A 41 4.25 -9.66 -13.02
N GLU A 42 4.23 -9.93 -11.70
CA GLU A 42 4.04 -11.27 -11.17
C GLU A 42 2.64 -11.82 -11.51
N VAL A 43 1.59 -11.01 -11.31
CA VAL A 43 0.21 -11.38 -11.66
C VAL A 43 0.05 -11.64 -13.15
N ASN A 44 0.75 -10.88 -14.01
CA ASN A 44 0.70 -11.07 -15.46
C ASN A 44 1.56 -12.26 -15.94
N ARG A 45 2.47 -12.76 -15.10
CA ARG A 45 3.30 -13.93 -15.39
C ARG A 45 2.56 -15.24 -15.13
N GLU A 46 1.60 -15.25 -14.21
CA GLU A 46 0.72 -16.39 -14.00
C GLU A 46 -0.29 -16.53 -15.16
N PRO A 47 -0.35 -17.70 -15.82
CA PRO A 47 -1.28 -17.91 -16.91
C PRO A 47 -2.72 -18.02 -16.40
N GLY A 48 -3.59 -17.16 -16.93
CA GLY A 48 -5.03 -17.17 -16.66
C GLY A 48 -5.52 -16.01 -15.80
N VAL A 49 -6.84 -15.88 -15.67
CA VAL A 49 -7.49 -14.69 -15.08
C VAL A 49 -7.59 -14.76 -13.55
N ARG A 50 -7.28 -15.92 -12.94
CA ARG A 50 -7.50 -16.17 -11.51
C ARG A 50 -6.74 -15.19 -10.62
N MET A 51 -5.46 -14.96 -10.89
CA MET A 51 -4.66 -14.03 -10.08
C MET A 51 -5.08 -12.57 -10.25
N ALA A 52 -5.46 -12.17 -11.47
CA ALA A 52 -6.04 -10.85 -11.71
C ALA A 52 -7.32 -10.65 -10.87
N LEU A 53 -8.21 -11.66 -10.80
CA LEU A 53 -9.42 -11.59 -9.97
C LEU A 53 -9.09 -11.43 -8.48
N VAL A 54 -8.02 -12.05 -7.98
CA VAL A 54 -7.58 -11.90 -6.58
C VAL A 54 -7.09 -10.47 -6.31
N VAL A 55 -6.38 -9.84 -7.25
CA VAL A 55 -5.99 -8.42 -7.15
C VAL A 55 -7.22 -7.52 -7.06
N PHE A 56 -8.18 -7.69 -7.98
CA PHE A 56 -9.41 -6.91 -7.98
C PHE A 56 -10.25 -7.17 -6.72
N LEU A 57 -10.27 -8.40 -6.21
CA LEU A 57 -10.91 -8.74 -4.94
C LEU A 57 -10.24 -7.97 -3.78
N GLY A 58 -8.92 -7.90 -3.73
CA GLY A 58 -8.19 -7.10 -2.73
C GLY A 58 -8.58 -5.62 -2.78
N ALA A 59 -8.66 -5.04 -3.98
CA ALA A 59 -9.13 -3.66 -4.17
C ALA A 59 -10.59 -3.47 -3.73
N ALA A 60 -11.47 -4.43 -4.06
CA ALA A 60 -12.89 -4.39 -3.66
C ALA A 60 -13.06 -4.48 -2.14
N VAL A 61 -12.28 -5.33 -1.46
CA VAL A 61 -12.26 -5.43 0.01
C VAL A 61 -11.80 -4.11 0.61
N MET A 62 -10.73 -3.49 0.08
CA MET A 62 -10.28 -2.18 0.57
C MET A 62 -11.38 -1.12 0.40
N PHE A 63 -12.02 -1.07 -0.77
CA PHE A 63 -13.14 -0.15 -1.02
C PHE A 63 -14.33 -0.39 -0.07
N ALA A 64 -14.67 -1.65 0.20
CA ALA A 64 -15.72 -2.00 1.16
C ALA A 64 -15.37 -1.56 2.58
N LEU A 65 -14.12 -1.75 3.02
CA LEU A 65 -13.63 -1.27 4.31
C LEU A 65 -13.73 0.25 4.39
N HIS A 66 -13.22 0.97 3.38
CA HIS A 66 -13.32 2.43 3.31
C HIS A 66 -14.78 2.91 3.42
N ARG A 67 -15.70 2.25 2.71
CA ARG A 67 -17.13 2.57 2.75
C ARG A 67 -17.77 2.31 4.11
N MET A 68 -17.40 1.22 4.77
CA MET A 68 -17.92 0.81 6.08
C MET A 68 -17.44 1.75 7.19
N PHE A 69 -16.16 2.13 7.17
CA PHE A 69 -15.58 3.01 8.18
C PHE A 69 -15.78 4.51 7.89
N ARG A 70 -16.33 4.88 6.72
CA ARG A 70 -16.40 6.27 6.23
C ARG A 70 -15.11 7.05 6.54
N LEU A 71 -13.98 6.40 6.28
CA LEU A 71 -12.66 7.03 6.37
C LEU A 71 -12.56 8.18 5.36
#